data_AF-A0A412LHZ7-F1
#
_entry.id   AF-A0A412LHZ7-F1
#
_cell.length_a   1.000
_cell.length_b   1.000
_cell.length_c   1.000
_cell.angle_alpha   90.00
_cell.angle_beta   90.00
_cell.angle_gamma   90.00
#
_symmetry.space_group_name_H-M   'P 1'
#
loop_
_entity.id
_entity.type
_entity.pdbx_description
1 polymer ?
#
loop_
_entity_poly.entity_id
_entity_poly.type
_entity_poly.pdbx_seq_one_letter_code
_entity_poly.pdbx_strand_id
1 'polypeptide(L)'
;MVRVHGNALKHGLTSEEVAYAWENPIRCRQRNGTDDPPLWISVGSLPDGRFAELIGFMDIDGVWCVFHAMVPPTKKFKRELGWR
;
A
#
# COMPACT_ATOMS: atom_id res chain seq x y z
N MET A 1 -6.51 -10.06 7.11
CA MET A 1 -6.02 -9.29 8.27
C MET A 1 -4.82 -8.47 7.82
N VAL A 2 -4.79 -7.18 8.18
CA VAL A 2 -3.70 -6.26 7.81
C VAL A 2 -2.98 -5.83 9.08
N ARG A 3 -1.65 -5.89 9.07
CA ARG A 3 -0.76 -5.30 10.07
C ARG A 3 -0.12 -4.06 9.47
N VAL A 4 -0.32 -2.91 10.10
CA VAL A 4 0.30 -1.64 9.69
C VAL A 4 1.59 -1.45 10.46
N HIS A 5 2.72 -1.44 9.75
CA HIS A 5 4.02 -1.17 10.34
C HIS A 5 4.21 0.34 10.54
N GLY A 6 4.89 0.76 11.61
CA GLY A 6 5.04 2.18 11.96
C GLY A 6 5.67 3.06 10.87
N ASN A 7 6.49 2.48 9.99
CA ASN A 7 7.02 3.18 8.81
C ASN A 7 5.94 3.68 7.84
N ALA A 8 4.79 3.00 7.75
CA ALA A 8 3.70 3.44 6.90
C ALA A 8 3.07 4.76 7.38
N LEU A 9 3.28 5.13 8.64
CA LEU A 9 2.70 6.33 9.26
C LEU A 9 3.56 7.58 9.06
N LYS A 10 4.77 7.44 8.49
CA LYS A 10 5.74 8.53 8.30
C LYS A 10 5.21 9.72 7.51
N HIS A 11 4.17 9.52 6.72
CA HIS A 11 3.55 10.54 5.86
C HIS A 11 2.21 11.06 6.40
N GLY A 12 1.95 10.88 7.70
CA GLY A 12 0.81 11.49 8.39
C GLY A 12 -0.52 10.75 8.23
N LEU A 13 -0.50 9.53 7.67
CA LEU A 13 -1.66 8.63 7.71
C LEU A 13 -1.76 7.95 9.07
N THR A 14 -2.98 7.69 9.53
CA THR A 14 -3.23 6.82 10.69
C THR A 14 -3.18 5.34 10.29
N SER A 15 -3.05 4.44 11.28
CA SER A 15 -3.09 3.00 11.02
C SER A 15 -4.41 2.56 10.39
N GLU A 16 -5.53 3.18 10.77
CA GLU A 16 -6.86 2.92 10.23
C GLU A 16 -6.95 3.37 8.77
N GLU A 17 -6.41 4.53 8.42
CA GLU A 17 -6.37 5.01 7.04
C GLU A 17 -5.54 4.08 6.15
N VAL A 18 -4.37 3.63 6.63
CA VAL A 18 -3.52 2.70 5.87
C VAL A 18 -4.21 1.35 5.67
N ALA A 19 -4.81 0.79 6.71
CA ALA A 19 -5.54 -0.47 6.63
C ALA A 19 -6.75 -0.35 5.68
N TYR A 20 -7.53 0.72 5.83
CA TYR A 20 -8.69 1.00 4.98
C TYR A 20 -8.28 1.07 3.50
N ALA A 21 -7.24 1.83 3.19
CA ALA A 21 -6.79 1.98 1.81
C ALA A 21 -6.25 0.65 1.24
N TRP A 22 -5.58 -0.17 2.04
CA TRP A 22 -5.12 -1.50 1.62
C TRP A 22 -6.28 -2.44 1.27
N GLU A 23 -7.36 -2.38 2.03
CA GLU A 23 -8.57 -3.19 1.82
C GLU A 23 -9.47 -2.65 0.71
N ASN A 24 -9.26 -1.41 0.25
CA ASN A 24 -10.02 -0.77 -0.82
C ASN A 24 -9.12 -0.38 -2.02
N PRO A 25 -8.48 -1.37 -2.68
CA PRO A 25 -7.57 -1.09 -3.80
C PRO A 25 -8.35 -0.65 -5.03
N ILE A 26 -7.90 0.45 -5.65
CA ILE A 26 -8.31 0.85 -7.00
C ILE A 26 -7.48 0.08 -8.02
N ARG A 27 -6.19 -0.13 -7.72
CA ARG A 27 -5.27 -0.90 -8.55
C ARG A 27 -4.18 -1.51 -7.68
N CYS A 28 -3.81 -2.76 -7.94
CA CYS A 28 -2.71 -3.42 -7.27
C CYS A 28 -1.99 -4.39 -8.21
N ARG A 29 -0.74 -4.72 -7.89
CA ARG A 29 0.00 -5.84 -8.48
C ARG A 29 1.15 -6.24 -7.57
N GLN A 30 1.61 -7.48 -7.71
CA GLN A 30 2.94 -7.85 -7.24
C GLN A 30 3.99 -7.00 -7.96
N ARG A 31 4.93 -6.45 -7.20
CA ARG A 31 6.06 -5.69 -7.73
C ARG A 31 7.02 -6.67 -8.41
N ASN A 32 7.52 -6.29 -9.58
CA ASN A 32 8.57 -7.07 -10.23
C ASN A 32 9.83 -7.01 -9.36
N GLY A 33 10.47 -8.15 -9.10
CA GLY A 33 11.67 -8.24 -8.29
C GLY A 33 11.95 -9.66 -7.83
N THR A 34 13.00 -9.81 -7.03
CA THR A 34 13.39 -11.06 -6.36
C THR A 34 13.30 -10.93 -4.84
N ASP A 35 12.50 -9.97 -4.35
CA ASP A 35 12.24 -9.80 -2.92
C ASP A 35 11.54 -11.04 -2.36
N ASP A 36 11.98 -11.47 -1.18
CA ASP A 36 11.38 -12.57 -0.43
C ASP A 36 11.08 -12.08 1.00
N PRO A 37 9.80 -11.97 1.41
CA PRO A 37 8.60 -12.28 0.63
C PRO A 37 8.35 -11.30 -0.53
N PRO A 38 7.59 -11.70 -1.57
CA PRO A 38 7.27 -10.83 -2.69
C PRO A 38 6.53 -9.56 -2.25
N LEU A 39 7.01 -8.41 -2.74
CA LEU A 39 6.37 -7.13 -2.50
C LEU A 39 5.13 -6.93 -3.37
N TRP A 40 4.11 -6.31 -2.79
CA TRP A 40 2.89 -5.89 -3.45
C TRP A 40 2.76 -4.38 -3.37
N ILE A 41 2.40 -3.77 -4.50
CA ILE A 41 2.13 -2.34 -4.61
C ILE A 41 0.65 -2.14 -4.91
N SER A 42 0.05 -1.15 -4.25
CA SER A 42 -1.35 -0.79 -4.45
C SER A 42 -1.55 0.71 -4.38
N VAL A 43 -2.55 1.21 -5.11
CA VAL A 43 -3.23 2.43 -4.66
C VAL A 43 -4.64 2.09 -4.21
N GLY A 44 -4.95 2.54 -2.99
CA GLY A 44 -6.27 2.47 -2.40
C GLY A 44 -6.96 3.83 -2.28
N SER A 45 -8.29 3.81 -2.15
CA SER A 45 -9.09 4.97 -1.78
C SER A 45 -9.18 5.14 -0.27
N LEU A 46 -9.26 6.40 0.16
CA LEU A 46 -9.64 6.78 1.53
C LEU A 46 -11.11 7.26 1.54
N PRO A 47 -11.79 7.23 2.70
CA PRO A 47 -13.19 7.66 2.81
C PRO A 47 -13.44 9.13 2.42
N ASP A 48 -12.41 9.97 2.55
CA ASP A 48 -12.47 11.40 2.20
C ASP A 48 -12.14 11.69 0.72
N GLY A 49 -12.01 10.65 -0.11
CA GLY A 49 -11.74 10.76 -1.54
C GLY A 49 -10.26 10.93 -1.92
N ARG A 50 -9.33 11.00 -0.95
CA ARG A 50 -7.89 10.92 -1.23
C ARG A 50 -7.51 9.52 -1.68
N PHE A 51 -6.35 9.42 -2.33
CA PHE A 51 -5.75 8.15 -2.73
C PHE A 51 -4.42 7.95 -2.04
N ALA A 52 -4.14 6.73 -1.58
CA ALA A 52 -2.89 6.38 -0.91
C ALA A 52 -2.10 5.37 -1.76
N GLU A 53 -0.84 5.66 -2.08
CA GLU A 53 0.09 4.61 -2.51
C GLU A 53 0.51 3.76 -1.31
N LEU A 54 0.58 2.45 -1.48
CA LEU A 54 0.80 1.47 -0.42
C LEU A 54 1.78 0.40 -0.90
N ILE A 55 2.69 -0.02 -0.04
CA ILE A 55 3.56 -1.18 -0.26
C ILE A 55 3.49 -2.10 0.94
N GLY A 56 3.30 -3.39 0.65
CA GLY A 56 3.28 -4.43 1.66
C GLY A 56 3.76 -5.77 1.13
N PHE A 57 3.83 -6.75 2.02
CA PHE A 57 4.09 -8.15 1.69
C PHE A 57 3.17 -9.05 2.52
N MET A 58 2.97 -10.29 2.08
CA MET A 58 2.26 -11.30 2.87
C MET A 58 3.30 -12.10 3.67
N ASP A 59 3.11 -12.21 4.99
CA ASP A 59 3.98 -13.03 5.83
C ASP A 59 3.61 -14.53 5.77
N ILE A 60 4.36 -15.37 6.49
CA ILE A 60 4.19 -16.82 6.49
C ILE A 60 2.86 -17.29 7.07
N ASP A 61 2.21 -16.45 7.90
CA ASP A 61 0.91 -16.71 8.50
C ASP A 61 -0.25 -16.23 7.62
N GLY A 62 0.05 -15.70 6.42
CA GLY A 62 -0.94 -15.17 5.49
C GLY A 62 -1.45 -13.77 5.88
N VAL A 63 -0.73 -13.04 6.74
CA VAL A 63 -1.08 -11.68 7.17
C VAL A 63 -0.38 -10.66 6.28
N TRP A 64 -1.13 -9.69 5.79
CA TRP A 64 -0.56 -8.57 5.03
C TRP A 64 0.15 -7.60 5.96
N CYS A 65 1.43 -7.33 5.71
CA CYS A 65 2.23 -6.33 6.40
C CYS A 65 2.44 -5.11 5.50
N VAL A 66 1.77 -4.00 5.79
CA VAL A 66 1.90 -2.74 5.03
C VAL A 66 2.92 -1.85 5.72
N PHE A 67 4.00 -1.52 5.03
CA PHE A 67 5.16 -0.81 5.62
C PHE A 67 5.48 0.52 4.97
N HIS A 68 4.85 0.84 3.84
CA HIS A 68 4.91 2.16 3.21
C HIS A 68 3.48 2.60 2.87
N ALA A 69 3.16 3.84 3.19
CA ALA A 69 1.95 4.49 2.75
C ALA A 69 2.22 5.99 2.52
N MET A 70 1.66 6.55 1.46
CA MET A 70 1.82 7.98 1.16
C MET A 70 0.60 8.54 0.42
N VAL A 71 0.22 9.77 0.75
CA VAL A 71 -0.86 10.52 0.11
C VAL A 71 -0.33 11.89 -0.32
N PRO A 72 -0.59 12.36 -1.56
CA PRO A 72 -1.18 11.62 -2.68
C PRO A 72 -0.19 10.62 -3.30
N PRO A 73 -0.64 9.69 -4.16
CA PRO A 73 0.24 8.73 -4.82
C PRO A 73 1.18 9.47 -5.77
N THR A 74 2.47 9.13 -5.73
CA THR A 74 3.48 9.80 -6.53
C THR A 74 3.33 9.47 -8.02
N LYS A 75 3.78 10.40 -8.89
CA LYS A 75 3.76 10.17 -10.36
C LYS A 75 4.54 8.90 -10.75
N LYS A 76 5.66 8.64 -10.07
CA LYS A 76 6.47 7.44 -10.29
C LYS A 76 5.69 6.18 -9.95
N PHE A 77 5.01 6.15 -8.81
CA PHE A 77 4.25 5.00 -8.34
C PHE A 77 3.03 4.71 -9.23
N LYS A 78 2.29 5.75 -9.64
CA LYS A 78 1.20 5.59 -10.63
C LYS A 78 1.70 4.96 -11.94
N ARG A 79 2.83 5.45 -12.47
CA ARG A 79 3.47 4.86 -13.67
C ARG A 79 3.88 3.41 -13.43
N GLU A 80 4.44 3.10 -12.26
CA GLU A 80 4.81 1.74 -11.89
C GLU A 80 3.60 0.79 -11.84
N LEU A 81 2.42 1.28 -11.46
CA LEU A 81 1.16 0.52 -11.51
C LEU A 81 0.52 0.45 -12.90
N GLY A 82 1.03 1.20 -13.88
CA GLY A 82 0.36 1.39 -15.17
C GLY A 82 -0.93 2.22 -15.07
N TRP A 83 -1.07 3.01 -14.01
CA TRP A 83 -2.19 3.93 -13.81
C TRP A 83 -1.88 5.26 -14.52
N ARG A 84 -2.64 5.54 -15.58
CA ARG A 84 -2.63 6.82 -16.29
C ARG A 84 -3.70 7.74 -15.75
#